data_AF-A0A0K8TA69-F1
#
_entry.id   AF-A0A0K8TA69-F1
#
_cell.length_a   1.000
_cell.length_b   1.000
_cell.length_c   1.000
_cell.angle_alpha   90.00
_cell.angle_beta   90.00
_cell.angle_gamma   90.00
#
_symmetry.space_group_name_H-M   'P 1'
#
loop_
_entity.id
_entity.type
_entity.pdbx_description
1 polymer ?
#
loop_
_entity_poly.entity_id
_entity_poly.type
_entity_poly.pdbx_seq_one_letter_code
_entity_poly.pdbx_strand_id
1 'polypeptide(L)'
;VLNETVIHQIASNGTKIIETIIASKTYQSITGAMIKLDENGDSEGNFSVLAYKPVDSSEHSSCSHQMVPVGIFLHGNKGKPEFKSQTVIDWVVDKPEDEPSCGFDNEYCTKDDSQKGSRIMAGVLALILFCSVVITISIYRKWKIEQEIEGLLWKIEPHELRDYQDLFSSPSKMSLTSATSFESRCGPQIFASTGYFRGNLVRIKEIKFSKKKDINREVMKEMRLLRDIRHDNVNSFIGAVLEPMRILVVTDYCSKGSLYDIIENEDIKLDKMFIASLVHDLIKGMIYLHSSMLAVHGNLKSSNCVVTSRWVLQISDFGLHDIRHCPENESIGEHQYYRSLLWTAPELLRSKQTRGTQKGDVYSFAIIFHELLSRRGPFCGLEEPKEIIEMVKKLPKEEEEPFRPNLEAVSDSECASEAVLSVMVEAWDENPDIRPDFRSIRNRLKGMREGKHRNIMDLMIDMMVKYATNLEGLVDQRTKEVHEEKRKTEDLLHRMLPAPVAKRLTNGFGVEPESFSLVTIYFSDIVGFTALSASSTPLEVVNFLNDLYTRFDRIIKGYDVYKVEQSAMPTWWFQGYLFETETAMLVKSHQ
;
A
#
# COMPACT_ATOMS: atom_id res chain seq x y z
N VAL A 1 5.75 117.96 -31.51
CA VAL A 1 5.52 118.91 -30.41
C VAL A 1 4.35 118.38 -29.60
N LEU A 2 4.61 117.91 -28.38
CA LEU A 2 3.61 117.23 -27.53
C LEU A 2 2.77 118.31 -26.81
N ASN A 3 1.45 118.31 -27.01
CA ASN A 3 0.52 119.19 -26.27
C ASN A 3 0.36 118.70 -24.82
N GLU A 4 0.14 119.61 -23.86
CA GLU A 4 -0.03 119.27 -22.42
C GLU A 4 -1.09 118.19 -22.16
N THR A 5 -2.17 118.16 -22.96
CA THR A 5 -3.21 117.14 -22.87
C THR A 5 -2.72 115.74 -23.24
N VAL A 6 -1.79 115.62 -24.18
CA VAL A 6 -1.18 114.35 -24.60
C VAL A 6 -0.22 113.83 -23.53
N ILE A 7 0.54 114.72 -22.89
CA ILE A 7 1.45 114.39 -21.79
C ILE A 7 0.66 113.86 -20.59
N HIS A 8 -0.45 114.50 -20.23
CA HIS A 8 -1.30 114.06 -19.14
C HIS A 8 -1.97 112.69 -19.41
N GLN A 9 -2.35 112.42 -20.66
CA GLN A 9 -2.89 111.12 -21.06
C GLN A 9 -1.84 110.00 -20.98
N ILE A 10 -0.62 110.23 -21.45
CA ILE A 10 0.46 109.24 -21.40
C ILE A 10 0.91 109.00 -19.95
N ALA A 11 1.05 110.05 -19.13
CA ALA A 11 1.45 109.96 -17.73
C ALA A 11 0.43 109.21 -16.83
N SER A 12 -0.83 109.10 -17.26
CA SER A 12 -1.88 108.40 -16.51
C SER A 12 -1.81 106.86 -16.59
N ASN A 13 -1.05 106.31 -17.53
CA ASN A 13 -0.94 104.86 -17.74
C ASN A 13 0.53 104.44 -17.94
N GLY A 14 1.09 103.75 -16.95
CA GLY A 14 2.49 103.31 -16.94
C GLY A 14 2.91 102.47 -18.15
N THR A 15 2.00 101.67 -18.71
CA THR A 15 2.27 100.85 -19.90
C THR A 15 2.48 101.74 -21.14
N LYS A 16 1.64 102.77 -21.32
CA LYS A 16 1.79 103.73 -22.42
C LYS A 16 3.05 104.57 -22.30
N ILE A 17 3.53 104.85 -21.08
CA ILE A 17 4.81 105.52 -20.85
C ILE A 17 5.94 104.67 -21.44
N ILE A 18 6.00 103.39 -21.07
CA ILE A 18 7.06 102.47 -21.54
C ILE A 18 6.96 102.26 -23.06
N GLU A 19 5.76 102.06 -23.62
CA GLU A 19 5.55 101.95 -25.07
C GLU A 19 6.04 103.21 -25.83
N THR A 20 5.79 104.40 -25.27
CA THR A 20 6.25 105.66 -25.87
C THR A 20 7.77 105.80 -25.78
N ILE A 21 8.39 105.35 -24.68
CA ILE A 21 9.85 105.38 -24.51
C ILE A 21 10.51 104.37 -25.47
N ILE A 22 10.02 103.14 -25.59
CA ILE A 22 10.50 102.14 -26.55
C ILE A 22 10.35 102.68 -27.99
N ALA A 23 9.21 103.31 -28.31
CA ALA A 23 8.98 103.91 -29.64
C ALA A 23 9.93 105.10 -29.95
N SER A 24 10.40 105.83 -28.93
CA SER A 24 11.32 106.97 -29.09
C SER A 24 12.76 106.58 -29.46
N LYS A 25 13.05 105.28 -29.54
CA LYS A 25 14.33 104.62 -29.93
C LYS A 25 15.56 104.95 -29.09
N THR A 26 15.74 106.18 -28.62
CA THR A 26 16.86 106.57 -27.75
C THR A 26 16.45 107.70 -26.80
N TYR A 27 16.80 107.60 -25.52
CA TYR A 27 16.64 108.68 -24.55
C TYR A 27 17.97 109.03 -23.89
N GLN A 28 18.14 110.28 -23.46
CA GLN A 28 19.33 110.72 -22.75
C GLN A 28 19.19 110.42 -21.26
N SER A 29 20.12 109.67 -20.69
CA SER A 29 20.19 109.38 -19.25
C SER A 29 20.57 110.64 -18.46
N ILE A 30 20.34 110.60 -17.14
CA ILE A 30 20.78 111.66 -16.22
C ILE A 30 22.32 111.84 -16.20
N THR A 31 23.06 110.80 -16.60
CA THR A 31 24.52 110.84 -16.76
C THR A 31 24.97 111.38 -18.12
N GLY A 32 24.03 111.80 -18.98
CA GLY A 32 24.27 112.40 -20.29
C GLY A 32 24.45 111.39 -21.43
N ALA A 33 24.37 110.08 -21.16
CA ALA A 33 24.54 109.02 -22.16
C ALA A 33 23.25 108.73 -22.91
N MET A 34 23.33 108.46 -24.22
CA MET A 34 22.18 108.04 -25.02
C MET A 34 21.94 106.53 -24.84
N ILE A 35 20.80 106.15 -24.26
CA ILE A 35 20.42 104.76 -24.00
C ILE A 35 19.29 104.36 -24.96
N LYS A 36 19.38 103.15 -25.53
CA LYS A 36 18.32 102.50 -26.30
C LYS A 36 17.67 101.43 -25.43
N LEU A 37 16.35 101.25 -25.54
CA LEU A 37 15.66 100.12 -24.92
C LEU A 37 15.27 99.11 -26.02
N ASP A 38 15.31 97.82 -25.71
CA ASP A 38 14.81 96.78 -26.61
C ASP A 38 13.28 96.62 -26.51
N GLU A 39 12.73 95.66 -27.25
CA GLU A 39 11.28 95.37 -27.28
C GLU A 39 10.73 94.87 -25.92
N ASN A 40 11.60 94.37 -25.04
CA ASN A 40 11.24 93.90 -23.70
C ASN A 40 11.42 94.98 -22.63
N GLY A 41 11.95 96.16 -22.99
CA GLY A 41 12.22 97.28 -22.09
C GLY A 41 13.58 97.21 -21.40
N ASP A 42 14.47 96.30 -21.82
CA ASP A 42 15.82 96.19 -21.29
C ASP A 42 16.74 97.21 -21.96
N SER A 43 17.73 97.72 -21.22
CA SER A 43 18.66 98.71 -21.74
C SER A 43 19.69 98.09 -22.69
N GLU A 44 19.61 98.43 -23.97
CA GLU A 44 20.64 98.17 -24.96
C GLU A 44 21.71 99.27 -24.89
N GLY A 45 22.92 98.87 -24.49
CA GLY A 45 24.08 99.75 -24.46
C GLY A 45 25.38 98.95 -24.52
N ASN A 46 26.46 99.63 -24.89
CA ASN A 46 27.79 99.08 -24.74
C ASN A 46 28.20 99.24 -23.27
N PHE A 47 28.41 98.13 -22.58
CA PHE A 47 28.83 98.15 -21.17
C PHE A 47 30.33 98.00 -21.08
N SER A 48 30.99 98.84 -20.28
CA SER A 48 32.42 98.71 -20.00
C SER A 48 32.63 98.06 -18.64
N VAL A 49 33.43 97.01 -18.60
CA VAL A 49 33.88 96.38 -17.36
C VAL A 49 35.11 97.11 -16.88
N LEU A 50 35.03 97.67 -15.68
CA LEU A 50 36.15 98.33 -15.00
C LEU A 50 36.70 97.37 -13.95
N ALA A 51 38.03 97.25 -13.88
CA ALA A 51 38.71 96.57 -12.78
C ALA A 51 39.54 97.56 -12.00
N TYR A 52 39.60 97.38 -10.69
CA TYR A 52 40.44 98.16 -9.80
C TYR A 52 41.89 97.66 -9.88
N LYS A 53 42.77 98.42 -10.54
CA LYS A 53 44.17 98.04 -10.75
C LYS A 53 45.14 99.08 -10.19
N PRO A 54 46.34 98.67 -9.74
CA PRO A 54 47.38 99.61 -9.35
C PRO A 54 47.87 100.40 -10.57
N VAL A 55 48.10 101.70 -10.39
CA VAL A 55 48.61 102.59 -11.45
C VAL A 55 49.98 103.12 -11.04
N ASP A 56 50.99 102.90 -11.90
CA ASP A 56 52.30 103.53 -11.75
C ASP A 56 52.18 105.01 -12.10
N SER A 57 51.92 105.86 -11.10
CA SER A 57 51.88 107.30 -11.27
C SER A 57 53.21 107.93 -10.89
N SER A 58 54.01 108.29 -11.89
CA SER A 58 55.17 109.17 -11.72
C SER A 58 54.78 110.65 -11.56
N GLU A 59 53.49 111.01 -11.54
CA GLU A 59 53.04 112.38 -11.27
C GLU A 59 51.76 112.40 -10.42
N HIS A 60 51.79 113.29 -9.42
CA HIS A 60 50.89 113.49 -8.29
C HIS A 60 49.40 113.10 -8.44
N SER A 61 49.03 111.98 -7.80
CA SER A 61 47.70 111.78 -7.21
C SER A 61 47.77 110.73 -6.07
N SER A 62 47.05 110.94 -4.97
CA SER A 62 47.17 110.11 -3.74
C SER A 62 46.47 108.76 -3.80
N CYS A 63 46.15 108.26 -5.00
CA CYS A 63 45.43 107.01 -5.20
C CYS A 63 46.38 105.97 -5.80
N SER A 64 46.73 104.94 -5.03
CA SER A 64 47.60 103.84 -5.49
C SER A 64 46.93 102.92 -6.51
N HIS A 65 45.62 103.01 -6.68
CA HIS A 65 44.81 102.18 -7.56
C HIS A 65 43.70 103.00 -8.21
N GLN A 66 43.36 102.67 -9.45
CA GLN A 66 42.31 103.31 -10.23
C GLN A 66 41.42 102.25 -10.90
N MET A 67 40.16 102.61 -11.14
CA MET A 67 39.29 101.83 -12.02
C MET A 67 39.78 101.98 -13.46
N VAL A 68 40.34 100.90 -14.03
CA VAL A 68 40.81 100.83 -15.41
C VAL A 68 39.83 99.97 -16.22
N PRO A 69 39.40 100.39 -17.43
CA PRO A 69 38.57 99.55 -18.30
C PRO A 69 39.35 98.32 -18.76
N VAL A 70 38.84 97.13 -18.42
CA VAL A 70 39.48 95.84 -18.75
C VAL A 70 38.78 95.07 -19.86
N GLY A 71 37.52 95.41 -20.15
CA GLY A 71 36.79 94.82 -21.27
C GLY A 71 35.52 95.59 -21.57
N ILE A 72 34.96 95.32 -22.75
CA ILE A 72 33.74 95.96 -23.23
C ILE A 72 32.81 94.88 -23.74
N PHE A 73 31.56 94.94 -23.29
CA PHE A 73 30.44 94.24 -23.89
C PHE A 73 29.95 95.04 -25.09
N LEU A 74 30.14 94.50 -26.29
CA LEU A 74 29.65 95.08 -27.53
C LEU A 74 28.39 94.32 -27.95
N HIS A 75 27.32 95.06 -28.20
CA HIS A 75 26.09 94.46 -28.72
C HIS A 75 26.27 94.14 -30.21
N GLY A 76 26.37 92.85 -30.56
CA GLY A 76 26.43 92.40 -31.96
C GLY A 76 25.04 92.19 -32.56
N ASN A 77 24.95 91.95 -33.87
CA ASN A 77 23.67 91.71 -34.58
C ASN A 77 22.87 90.47 -34.11
N LYS A 78 23.40 89.67 -33.17
CA LYS A 78 22.82 88.40 -32.70
C LYS A 78 22.09 88.50 -31.34
N GLY A 79 21.78 89.70 -30.87
CA GLY A 79 20.91 89.95 -29.71
C GLY A 79 21.50 89.65 -28.32
N LYS A 80 22.69 89.04 -28.22
CA LYS A 80 23.44 88.92 -26.96
C LYS A 80 24.73 89.76 -27.04
N PRO A 81 25.07 90.54 -26.00
CA PRO A 81 26.32 91.30 -25.99
C PRO A 81 27.52 90.34 -25.89
N GLU A 82 28.49 90.50 -26.79
CA GLU A 82 29.74 89.73 -26.78
C GLU A 82 30.77 90.48 -25.91
N PHE A 83 31.36 89.78 -24.94
CA PHE A 83 32.44 90.32 -24.13
C PHE A 83 33.75 90.31 -24.94
N LYS A 84 34.33 91.49 -25.17
CA LYS A 84 35.69 91.63 -25.69
C LYS A 84 36.62 92.16 -24.61
N SER A 85 37.54 91.29 -24.16
CA SER A 85 38.60 91.67 -23.23
C SER A 85 39.59 92.60 -23.94
N GLN A 86 39.87 93.75 -23.34
CA GLN A 86 40.91 94.67 -23.83
C GLN A 86 42.24 94.44 -23.11
N THR A 87 42.18 93.97 -21.86
CA THR A 87 43.35 93.57 -21.06
C THR A 87 43.05 92.27 -20.30
N VAL A 88 44.07 91.67 -19.66
CA VAL A 88 43.89 90.49 -18.82
C VAL A 88 43.19 90.90 -17.52
N ILE A 89 42.09 90.22 -17.19
CA ILE A 89 41.37 90.38 -15.93
C ILE A 89 42.07 89.54 -14.85
N ASP A 90 42.39 90.17 -13.72
CA ASP A 90 43.07 89.50 -12.61
C ASP A 90 42.02 88.77 -11.75
N TRP A 91 41.83 87.47 -12.00
CA TRP A 91 40.94 86.63 -11.18
C TRP A 91 41.66 86.18 -9.91
N VAL A 92 40.95 86.10 -8.78
CA VAL A 92 41.54 85.70 -7.48
C VAL A 92 41.98 84.23 -7.47
N VAL A 93 41.35 83.38 -8.28
CA VAL A 93 41.69 81.95 -8.42
C VAL A 93 41.74 81.61 -9.90
N ASP A 94 40.60 81.22 -10.47
CA ASP A 94 40.41 80.93 -11.89
C ASP A 94 39.19 81.69 -12.40
N LYS A 95 39.05 81.80 -13.73
CA LYS A 95 37.85 82.37 -14.36
C LYS A 95 36.64 81.54 -13.90
N PRO A 96 35.62 82.13 -13.24
CA PRO A 96 34.41 81.40 -12.90
C PRO A 96 33.69 80.94 -14.17
N GLU A 97 33.11 79.74 -14.13
CA GLU A 97 32.22 79.26 -15.18
C GLU A 97 30.96 80.12 -15.23
N ASP A 98 30.43 80.34 -16.43
CA ASP A 98 29.27 81.21 -16.66
C ASP A 98 27.98 80.63 -16.01
N GLU A 99 27.97 79.33 -15.71
CA GLU A 99 26.91 78.61 -15.00
C GLU A 99 27.54 77.47 -14.17
N PRO A 100 27.13 77.25 -12.89
CA PRO A 100 27.61 76.12 -12.10
C PRO A 100 27.12 74.78 -12.67
N SER A 101 27.91 73.72 -12.48
CA SER A 101 27.67 72.38 -13.07
C SER A 101 26.34 71.70 -12.73
N CYS A 102 25.59 72.21 -11.74
CA CYS A 102 24.26 71.71 -11.36
C CYS A 102 23.11 72.67 -11.73
N GLY A 103 23.39 73.76 -12.45
CA GLY A 103 22.46 74.87 -12.66
C GLY A 103 22.28 75.69 -11.38
N PHE A 104 21.83 76.94 -11.49
CA PHE A 104 21.67 77.81 -10.32
C PHE A 104 20.62 77.29 -9.32
N ASP A 105 19.61 76.54 -9.81
CA ASP A 105 18.53 75.97 -9.01
C ASP A 105 18.56 74.42 -8.95
N ASN A 106 19.73 73.80 -9.11
CA ASN A 106 19.91 72.33 -9.01
C ASN A 106 19.14 71.52 -10.08
N GLU A 107 18.83 72.15 -11.21
CA GLU A 107 18.00 71.61 -12.29
C GLU A 107 18.64 70.42 -13.01
N TYR A 108 19.97 70.37 -13.04
CA TYR A 108 20.74 69.36 -13.77
C TYR A 108 21.20 68.18 -12.90
N CYS A 109 20.80 68.11 -11.62
CA CYS A 109 21.10 66.98 -10.74
C CYS A 109 20.04 65.87 -10.82
N THR A 110 20.46 64.62 -11.04
CA THR A 110 19.55 63.46 -11.10
C THR A 110 18.93 63.15 -9.73
N LYS A 111 17.60 63.13 -9.65
CA LYS A 111 16.86 62.71 -8.44
C LYS A 111 16.93 61.18 -8.29
N ASP A 112 17.17 60.71 -7.07
CA ASP A 112 17.48 59.31 -6.77
C ASP A 112 16.24 58.39 -6.84
N ASP A 113 15.89 57.91 -8.05
CA ASP A 113 14.79 56.97 -8.30
C ASP A 113 15.09 55.51 -7.87
N SER A 114 16.29 55.25 -7.31
CA SER A 114 16.75 53.93 -6.87
C SER A 114 15.85 53.28 -5.79
N GLN A 115 15.24 54.08 -4.91
CA GLN A 115 14.41 53.56 -3.82
C GLN A 115 13.06 52.97 -4.27
N LYS A 116 12.47 53.45 -5.37
CA LYS A 116 11.20 52.90 -5.88
C LYS A 116 11.40 51.55 -6.56
N GLY A 117 12.47 51.43 -7.35
CA GLY A 117 12.85 50.16 -7.99
C GLY A 117 13.17 49.06 -6.98
N SER A 118 13.90 49.41 -5.91
CA SER A 118 14.26 48.46 -4.84
C SER A 118 13.04 47.88 -4.10
N ARG A 119 12.01 48.69 -3.81
CA ARG A 119 10.79 48.24 -3.13
C ARG A 119 9.95 47.29 -3.99
N ILE A 120 9.82 47.58 -5.29
CA ILE A 120 9.10 46.70 -6.22
C ILE A 120 9.83 45.37 -6.36
N MET A 121 11.16 45.41 -6.50
CA MET A 121 11.98 44.20 -6.61
C MET A 121 11.92 43.34 -5.35
N ALA A 122 11.94 43.94 -4.16
CA ALA A 122 11.75 43.23 -2.89
C ALA A 122 10.36 42.56 -2.79
N GLY A 123 9.30 43.24 -3.24
CA GLY A 123 7.95 42.69 -3.27
C GLY A 123 7.81 41.50 -4.22
N VAL A 124 8.42 41.58 -5.41
CA VAL A 124 8.43 40.49 -6.39
C VAL A 124 9.21 39.29 -5.86
N LEU A 125 10.37 39.51 -5.24
CA LEU A 125 11.16 38.44 -4.63
C LEU A 125 10.42 37.75 -3.49
N ALA A 126 9.72 38.51 -2.64
CA ALA A 126 8.90 37.94 -1.56
C ALA A 126 7.74 37.09 -2.10
N LEU A 127 7.08 37.52 -3.19
CA LEU A 127 6.03 36.76 -3.85
C LEU A 127 6.57 35.45 -4.46
N ILE A 128 7.71 35.51 -5.14
CA ILE A 128 8.36 34.32 -5.73
C ILE A 128 8.75 33.32 -4.63
N LEU A 129 9.28 33.81 -3.51
CA LEU A 129 9.66 32.97 -2.37
C LEU A 129 8.43 32.36 -1.69
N PHE A 130 7.34 33.10 -1.57
CA PHE A 130 6.08 32.56 -1.08
C PHE A 130 5.53 31.46 -2.00
N CYS A 131 5.50 31.70 -3.31
CA CYS A 131 5.06 30.70 -4.29
C CYS A 131 5.95 29.45 -4.28
N SER A 132 7.28 29.60 -4.16
CA SER A 132 8.19 28.45 -4.10
C SER A 132 8.01 27.64 -2.82
N VAL A 133 7.74 28.29 -1.68
CA VAL A 133 7.39 27.62 -0.41
C VAL A 133 6.07 26.86 -0.53
N VAL A 134 5.03 27.45 -1.14
CA VAL A 134 3.74 26.77 -1.34
C VAL A 134 3.88 25.57 -2.28
N ILE A 135 4.65 25.71 -3.37
CA ILE A 135 4.92 24.62 -4.31
C ILE A 135 5.71 23.50 -3.63
N THR A 136 6.77 23.81 -2.89
CA THR A 136 7.56 22.81 -2.17
C THR A 136 6.76 22.10 -1.09
N ILE A 137 5.92 22.81 -0.33
CA ILE A 137 4.98 22.18 0.63
C ILE A 137 3.97 21.28 -0.09
N SER A 138 3.46 21.70 -1.24
CA SER A 138 2.52 20.90 -2.03
C SER A 138 3.16 19.64 -2.60
N ILE A 139 4.39 19.74 -3.12
CA ILE A 139 5.20 18.60 -3.57
C ILE A 139 5.53 17.69 -2.40
N TYR A 140 5.97 18.22 -1.26
CA TYR A 140 6.27 17.43 -0.07
C TYR A 140 5.03 16.70 0.47
N ARG A 141 3.87 17.36 0.53
CA ARG A 141 2.61 16.72 0.89
C ARG A 141 2.23 15.61 -0.08
N LYS A 142 2.35 15.87 -1.39
CA LYS A 142 2.09 14.87 -2.42
C LYS A 142 3.03 13.66 -2.28
N TRP A 143 4.32 13.91 -2.12
CA TRP A 143 5.35 12.89 -1.92
C TRP A 143 5.12 12.08 -0.63
N LYS A 144 4.75 12.73 0.48
CA LYS A 144 4.41 12.05 1.73
C LYS A 144 3.18 11.14 1.59
N ILE A 145 2.13 11.62 0.92
CA ILE A 145 0.95 10.80 0.62
C ILE A 145 1.32 9.64 -0.32
N GLU A 146 2.21 9.88 -1.30
CA GLU A 146 2.76 8.84 -2.18
C GLU A 146 3.51 7.78 -1.36
N GLN A 147 4.34 8.17 -0.39
CA GLN A 147 5.01 7.20 0.51
C GLN A 147 4.03 6.40 1.38
N GLU A 148 2.94 7.02 1.86
CA GLU A 148 1.92 6.31 2.62
C GLU A 148 1.12 5.32 1.73
N ILE A 149 0.93 5.63 0.44
CA ILE A 149 0.36 4.71 -0.58
C ILE A 149 1.37 3.60 -0.92
N GLU A 150 2.65 3.94 -1.02
CA GLU A 150 3.78 3.01 -1.11
C GLU A 150 4.05 2.27 0.20
N GLY A 151 3.25 2.49 1.25
CA GLY A 151 3.20 1.65 2.44
C GLY A 151 2.78 0.24 2.03
N LEU A 152 3.76 -0.55 1.59
CA LEU A 152 3.70 -1.96 1.17
C LEU A 152 3.28 -2.89 2.32
N LEU A 153 2.52 -2.42 3.32
CA LEU A 153 2.03 -3.26 4.44
C LEU A 153 1.07 -4.37 3.94
N TRP A 154 0.66 -4.33 2.66
CA TRP A 154 -0.14 -5.37 2.00
C TRP A 154 0.78 -6.32 1.23
N LYS A 155 2.01 -5.90 0.91
CA LYS A 155 2.97 -6.74 0.21
C LYS A 155 3.56 -7.70 1.22
N ILE A 156 3.44 -8.98 0.92
CA ILE A 156 4.03 -10.06 1.71
C ILE A 156 5.31 -10.49 0.99
N GLU A 157 6.37 -10.72 1.75
CA GLU A 157 7.61 -11.24 1.18
C GLU A 157 7.48 -12.77 1.01
N PRO A 158 7.94 -13.36 -0.12
CA PRO A 158 7.70 -14.79 -0.40
C PRO A 158 8.14 -15.75 0.71
N HIS A 159 9.21 -15.41 1.44
CA HIS A 159 9.76 -16.24 2.51
C HIS A 159 8.95 -16.17 3.83
N GLU A 160 8.02 -15.23 3.98
CA GLU A 160 7.11 -15.18 5.12
C GLU A 160 5.99 -16.23 5.02
N LEU A 161 5.74 -16.78 3.82
CA LEU A 161 4.81 -17.89 3.59
C LEU A 161 5.53 -19.22 3.79
N ARG A 162 5.08 -20.01 4.77
CA ARG A 162 5.57 -21.36 5.04
C ARG A 162 4.58 -22.41 4.55
N ASP A 163 5.09 -23.59 4.20
CA ASP A 163 4.33 -24.76 3.74
C ASP A 163 3.44 -24.53 2.51
N TYR A 164 3.74 -23.49 1.71
CA TYR A 164 3.14 -23.35 0.39
C TYR A 164 3.73 -24.42 -0.55
N GLN A 165 3.00 -25.51 -0.74
CA GLN A 165 3.30 -26.48 -1.79
C GLN A 165 2.64 -26.03 -3.09
N ASP A 166 3.48 -25.74 -4.08
CA ASP A 166 3.10 -25.50 -5.47
C ASP A 166 2.61 -26.83 -6.07
N LEU A 167 1.35 -27.20 -5.78
CA LEU A 167 0.72 -28.38 -6.36
C LEU A 167 0.42 -28.09 -7.84
N PHE A 168 1.45 -28.18 -8.66
CA PHE A 168 1.29 -28.40 -10.09
C PHE A 168 0.67 -29.78 -10.31
N SER A 169 -0.63 -29.82 -10.61
CA SER A 169 -1.18 -30.83 -11.51
C SER A 169 -2.39 -30.28 -12.24
N SER A 170 -2.31 -30.27 -13.56
CA SER A 170 -3.41 -29.99 -14.48
C SER A 170 -4.73 -30.68 -14.06
N PRO A 171 -5.89 -30.06 -14.33
CA PRO A 171 -7.20 -30.63 -14.06
C PRO A 171 -7.50 -31.71 -15.09
N SER A 172 -6.92 -32.89 -14.91
CA SER A 172 -7.24 -34.04 -15.74
C SER A 172 -7.31 -35.30 -14.89
N LYS A 173 -8.55 -35.72 -14.61
CA LYS A 173 -8.96 -37.06 -14.24
C LYS A 173 -8.31 -37.63 -12.96
N MET A 174 -8.75 -37.15 -11.80
CA MET A 174 -8.84 -38.04 -10.64
C MET A 174 -10.24 -38.63 -10.60
N SER A 175 -10.32 -39.95 -10.72
CA SER A 175 -11.56 -40.72 -10.63
C SER A 175 -12.17 -40.61 -9.24
N LEU A 176 -13.49 -40.42 -9.21
CA LEU A 176 -14.36 -40.38 -8.00
C LEU A 176 -14.06 -41.50 -6.97
N THR A 177 -13.48 -42.61 -7.40
CA THR A 177 -13.09 -43.74 -6.55
C THR A 177 -11.91 -43.49 -5.61
N SER A 178 -11.11 -42.44 -5.80
CA SER A 178 -9.99 -42.12 -4.90
C SER A 178 -10.39 -41.19 -3.75
N ALA A 179 -11.56 -40.54 -3.83
CA ALA A 179 -12.03 -39.61 -2.80
C ALA A 179 -12.50 -40.33 -1.52
N THR A 180 -13.08 -41.52 -1.66
CA THR A 180 -13.67 -42.29 -0.55
C THR A 180 -12.65 -42.90 0.41
N SER A 181 -11.36 -43.00 0.00
CA SER A 181 -10.32 -43.60 0.84
C SER A 181 -9.54 -42.59 1.70
N PHE A 182 -9.85 -41.30 1.59
CA PHE A 182 -9.21 -40.23 2.38
C PHE A 182 -10.16 -39.47 3.33
N GLU A 183 -11.45 -39.83 3.36
CA GLU A 183 -12.47 -39.25 4.25
C GLU A 183 -12.20 -39.41 5.76
N SER A 184 -11.21 -40.24 6.14
CA SER A 184 -10.87 -40.48 7.55
C SER A 184 -9.82 -39.52 8.12
N ARG A 185 -9.29 -38.57 7.34
CA ARG A 185 -8.36 -37.56 7.87
C ARG A 185 -8.92 -36.17 7.62
N CYS A 186 -9.08 -35.42 8.71
CA CYS A 186 -9.34 -33.98 8.73
C CYS A 186 -8.19 -33.23 8.01
N GLY A 187 -8.17 -33.29 6.68
CA GLY A 187 -7.18 -32.67 5.81
C GLY A 187 -7.69 -31.36 5.21
N PRO A 188 -6.78 -30.47 4.75
CA PRO A 188 -7.15 -29.27 4.03
C PRO A 188 -7.93 -29.64 2.77
N GLN A 189 -9.00 -28.89 2.49
CA GLN A 189 -9.84 -29.08 1.30
C GLN A 189 -9.00 -29.19 0.02
N ILE A 190 -9.28 -30.24 -0.76
CA ILE A 190 -8.53 -30.66 -1.96
C ILE A 190 -8.40 -29.55 -3.02
N PHE A 191 -9.20 -28.48 -2.96
CA PHE A 191 -9.31 -27.46 -4.01
C PHE A 191 -8.75 -26.08 -3.65
N ALA A 192 -8.33 -25.82 -2.41
CA ALA A 192 -7.80 -24.52 -2.01
C ALA A 192 -6.31 -24.64 -1.65
N SER A 193 -5.45 -23.89 -2.35
CA SER A 193 -4.05 -23.74 -1.94
C SER A 193 -4.01 -23.01 -0.60
N THR A 194 -3.30 -23.60 0.36
CA THR A 194 -3.17 -23.10 1.72
C THR A 194 -1.70 -22.94 2.07
N GLY A 195 -1.42 -22.11 3.07
CA GLY A 195 -0.09 -21.95 3.64
C GLY A 195 -0.18 -21.29 5.01
N TYR A 196 0.96 -21.11 5.66
CA TYR A 196 1.05 -20.42 6.95
C TYR A 196 1.70 -19.06 6.78
N PHE A 197 1.02 -18.01 7.25
CA PHE A 197 1.56 -16.66 7.34
C PHE A 197 1.59 -16.24 8.80
N ARG A 198 2.80 -15.97 9.34
CA ARG A 198 3.00 -15.59 10.76
C ARG A 198 2.35 -16.55 11.77
N GLY A 199 2.34 -17.85 11.45
CA GLY A 199 1.76 -18.90 12.29
C GLY A 199 0.24 -19.10 12.11
N ASN A 200 -0.43 -18.28 11.30
CA ASN A 200 -1.85 -18.44 10.99
C ASN A 200 -2.04 -19.16 9.65
N LEU A 201 -3.00 -20.08 9.59
CA LEU A 201 -3.39 -20.75 8.36
C LEU A 201 -4.13 -19.76 7.44
N VAL A 202 -3.66 -19.62 6.21
CA VAL A 202 -4.18 -18.67 5.22
C VAL A 202 -4.52 -19.38 3.90
N ARG A 203 -5.48 -18.82 3.17
CA ARG A 203 -5.80 -19.22 1.80
C ARG A 203 -4.90 -18.43 0.84
N ILE A 204 -4.29 -19.14 -0.11
CA ILE A 204 -3.43 -18.55 -1.13
C ILE A 204 -4.08 -18.80 -2.48
N LYS A 205 -4.34 -17.73 -3.24
CA LYS A 205 -4.89 -17.80 -4.60
C LYS A 205 -3.89 -17.26 -5.59
N GLU A 206 -3.47 -18.11 -6.51
CA GLU A 206 -2.50 -17.76 -7.54
C GLU A 206 -3.19 -17.16 -8.77
N ILE A 207 -2.65 -16.05 -9.27
CA ILE A 207 -3.01 -15.44 -10.54
C ILE A 207 -1.76 -15.45 -11.42
N LYS A 208 -1.77 -16.22 -12.50
CA LYS A 208 -0.64 -16.37 -13.42
C LYS A 208 -0.74 -15.36 -14.56
N PHE A 209 0.41 -14.95 -15.09
CA PHE A 209 0.53 -14.13 -16.29
C PHE A 209 1.45 -14.82 -17.28
N SER A 210 1.07 -14.79 -18.55
CA SER A 210 1.88 -15.35 -19.65
C SER A 210 3.17 -14.56 -19.89
N LYS A 211 3.21 -13.30 -19.46
CA LYS A 211 4.36 -12.40 -19.58
C LYS A 211 4.60 -11.67 -18.26
N LYS A 212 5.82 -11.13 -18.12
CA LYS A 212 6.14 -10.24 -16.99
C LYS A 212 5.17 -9.06 -17.00
N LYS A 213 4.39 -8.92 -15.92
CA LYS A 213 3.41 -7.83 -15.77
C LYS A 213 3.80 -6.94 -14.60
N ASP A 214 4.16 -5.70 -14.90
CA ASP A 214 4.37 -4.71 -13.86
C ASP A 214 3.01 -4.28 -13.30
N ILE A 215 2.91 -4.25 -11.97
CA ILE A 215 1.67 -3.88 -11.29
C ILE A 215 1.49 -2.37 -11.39
N ASN A 216 0.37 -1.95 -11.97
CA ASN A 216 0.08 -0.53 -12.12
C ASN A 216 -0.26 0.10 -10.76
N ARG A 217 -0.03 1.41 -10.64
CA ARG A 217 -0.25 2.17 -9.40
C ARG A 217 -1.71 2.11 -8.93
N GLU A 218 -2.66 2.09 -9.85
CA GLU A 218 -4.09 2.00 -9.53
C GLU A 218 -4.43 0.66 -8.84
N VAL A 219 -3.76 -0.42 -9.25
CA VAL A 219 -3.88 -1.73 -8.61
C VAL A 219 -3.26 -1.72 -7.20
N MET A 220 -2.11 -1.07 -7.01
CA MET A 220 -1.51 -0.97 -5.67
C MET A 220 -2.41 -0.18 -4.70
N LYS A 221 -3.07 0.88 -5.19
CA LYS A 221 -4.07 1.63 -4.42
C LYS A 221 -5.27 0.75 -4.07
N GLU A 222 -5.73 -0.08 -5.00
CA GLU A 222 -6.80 -1.05 -4.76
C GLU A 222 -6.39 -2.09 -3.71
N MET A 223 -5.19 -2.67 -3.78
CA MET A 223 -4.66 -3.60 -2.76
C MET A 223 -4.62 -2.99 -1.36
N ARG A 224 -4.21 -1.72 -1.25
CA ARG A 224 -4.26 -0.97 0.03
C ARG A 224 -5.69 -0.85 0.53
N LEU A 225 -6.63 -0.47 -0.35
CA LEU A 225 -8.04 -0.36 0.00
C LEU A 225 -8.61 -1.70 0.50
N LEU A 226 -8.30 -2.81 -0.18
CA LEU A 226 -8.75 -4.14 0.21
C LEU A 226 -8.29 -4.54 1.61
N ARG A 227 -7.07 -4.16 2.00
CA ARG A 227 -6.52 -4.42 3.34
C ARG A 227 -7.25 -3.64 4.45
N ASP A 228 -7.78 -2.46 4.11
CA ASP A 228 -8.48 -1.58 5.06
C ASP A 228 -9.96 -2.00 5.25
N ILE A 229 -10.53 -2.79 4.32
CA ILE A 229 -11.89 -3.34 4.40
C ILE A 229 -11.94 -4.44 5.47
N ARG A 230 -12.74 -4.22 6.53
CA ARG A 230 -12.90 -5.17 7.64
C ARG A 230 -14.35 -5.25 8.10
N HIS A 231 -14.93 -6.45 8.03
CA HIS A 231 -16.30 -6.71 8.47
C HIS A 231 -16.49 -8.21 8.72
N ASP A 232 -17.36 -8.59 9.67
CA ASP A 232 -17.56 -10.00 10.07
C ASP A 232 -17.90 -10.94 8.91
N ASN A 233 -18.68 -10.43 7.95
CA ASN A 233 -19.17 -11.16 6.77
C ASN A 233 -18.39 -10.82 5.48
N VAL A 234 -17.19 -10.28 5.60
CA VAL A 234 -16.27 -10.04 4.48
C VAL A 234 -14.93 -10.65 4.84
N ASN A 235 -14.43 -11.55 3.99
CA ASN A 235 -13.19 -12.27 4.23
C ASN A 235 -12.01 -11.29 4.17
N SER A 236 -11.12 -11.33 5.17
CA SER A 236 -10.06 -10.32 5.29
C SER A 236 -8.98 -10.55 4.24
N PHE A 237 -8.67 -9.51 3.48
CA PHE A 237 -7.51 -9.48 2.62
C PHE A 237 -6.27 -9.16 3.48
N ILE A 238 -5.39 -10.14 3.60
CA ILE A 238 -4.16 -10.02 4.41
C ILE A 238 -3.10 -9.29 3.59
N GLY A 239 -2.92 -9.71 2.35
CA GLY A 239 -1.90 -9.15 1.48
C GLY A 239 -1.73 -9.92 0.17
N ALA A 240 -0.67 -9.57 -0.55
CA ALA A 240 -0.28 -10.25 -1.78
C ALA A 240 1.23 -10.38 -1.91
N VAL A 241 1.69 -11.51 -2.43
CA VAL A 241 3.06 -11.71 -2.89
C VAL A 241 3.10 -11.37 -4.38
N LEU A 242 4.00 -10.46 -4.75
CA LEU A 242 4.18 -10.04 -6.14
C LEU A 242 5.41 -10.71 -6.72
N GLU A 243 5.22 -11.56 -7.72
CA GLU A 243 6.29 -12.14 -8.53
C GLU A 243 6.15 -11.69 -9.99
N PRO A 244 7.22 -11.75 -10.80
CA PRO A 244 7.19 -11.24 -12.18
C PRO A 244 6.10 -11.84 -13.06
N MET A 245 5.77 -13.12 -12.90
CA MET A 245 4.82 -13.86 -13.73
C MET A 245 3.60 -14.39 -12.95
N ARG A 246 3.49 -14.10 -11.65
CA ARG A 246 2.33 -14.48 -10.85
C ARG A 246 2.12 -13.56 -9.65
N ILE A 247 0.88 -13.48 -9.21
CA ILE A 247 0.51 -12.83 -7.93
C ILE A 247 -0.15 -13.86 -7.05
N LEU A 248 0.32 -13.98 -5.81
CA LEU A 248 -0.32 -14.80 -4.79
C LEU A 248 -1.15 -13.89 -3.89
N VAL A 249 -2.47 -13.96 -4.00
CA VAL A 249 -3.41 -13.24 -3.12
C VAL A 249 -3.61 -14.06 -1.86
N VAL A 250 -3.37 -13.45 -0.70
CA VAL A 250 -3.43 -14.10 0.61
C VAL A 250 -4.61 -13.56 1.40
N THR A 251 -5.52 -14.45 1.79
CA THR A 251 -6.72 -14.12 2.58
C THR A 251 -6.90 -15.09 3.76
N ASP A 252 -7.76 -14.73 4.71
CA ASP A 252 -8.09 -15.63 5.83
C ASP A 252 -8.66 -16.96 5.32
N TYR A 253 -8.19 -18.07 5.92
CA TYR A 253 -8.68 -19.41 5.59
C TYR A 253 -10.03 -19.71 6.26
N CYS A 254 -11.00 -20.16 5.46
CA CYS A 254 -12.32 -20.57 5.92
C CYS A 254 -12.44 -22.11 5.85
N SER A 255 -12.45 -22.75 7.01
CA SER A 255 -12.34 -24.21 7.12
C SER A 255 -13.53 -25.02 6.61
N LYS A 256 -14.71 -24.40 6.41
CA LYS A 256 -15.88 -25.09 5.85
C LYS A 256 -15.96 -24.97 4.33
N GLY A 257 -15.03 -24.22 3.71
CA GLY A 257 -14.95 -24.02 2.27
C GLY A 257 -15.94 -23.00 1.77
N SER A 258 -16.28 -23.13 0.49
CA SER A 258 -17.23 -22.26 -0.17
C SER A 258 -18.66 -22.75 0.01
N LEU A 259 -19.61 -21.84 -0.21
CA LEU A 259 -21.03 -22.14 -0.20
C LEU A 259 -21.38 -23.17 -1.28
N TYR A 260 -20.67 -23.14 -2.40
CA TYR A 260 -20.76 -24.14 -3.45
C TYR A 260 -20.46 -25.55 -2.91
N ASP A 261 -19.36 -25.72 -2.17
CA ASP A 261 -18.98 -27.01 -1.56
C ASP A 261 -20.01 -27.50 -0.52
N ILE A 262 -20.63 -26.56 0.20
CA ILE A 262 -21.65 -26.85 1.22
C ILE A 262 -22.97 -27.28 0.58
N ILE A 263 -23.33 -26.69 -0.56
CA ILE A 263 -24.57 -27.03 -1.28
C ILE A 263 -24.46 -28.42 -1.91
N GLU A 264 -23.31 -28.77 -2.49
CA GLU A 264 -23.08 -30.11 -3.07
C GLU A 264 -23.00 -31.23 -2.03
N ASN A 265 -22.72 -30.91 -0.77
CA ASN A 265 -22.61 -31.90 0.29
C ASN A 265 -23.99 -32.28 0.86
N GLU A 266 -24.44 -33.49 0.54
CA GLU A 266 -25.73 -34.05 0.99
C GLU A 266 -25.78 -34.35 2.50
N ASP A 267 -24.64 -34.58 3.16
CA ASP A 267 -24.58 -34.87 4.60
C ASP A 267 -24.91 -33.65 5.46
N ILE A 268 -24.69 -32.45 4.92
CA ILE A 268 -25.05 -31.20 5.59
C ILE A 268 -26.56 -31.00 5.45
N LYS A 269 -27.27 -30.85 6.57
CA LYS A 269 -28.70 -30.51 6.54
C LYS A 269 -28.88 -28.99 6.60
N LEU A 270 -29.19 -28.37 5.47
CA LEU A 270 -29.54 -26.95 5.39
C LEU A 270 -31.02 -26.77 5.73
N ASP A 271 -31.33 -26.60 7.01
CA ASP A 271 -32.68 -26.25 7.43
C ASP A 271 -33.01 -24.78 7.09
N LYS A 272 -34.31 -24.43 7.13
CA LYS A 272 -34.80 -23.07 6.83
C LYS A 272 -34.06 -21.97 7.60
N MET A 273 -33.79 -22.23 8.87
CA MET A 273 -33.16 -21.27 9.76
C MET A 273 -31.69 -21.07 9.39
N PHE A 274 -31.00 -22.15 9.08
CA PHE A 274 -29.62 -22.14 8.65
C PHE A 274 -29.45 -21.44 7.30
N ILE A 275 -30.34 -21.71 6.32
CA ILE A 275 -30.39 -20.96 5.04
C ILE A 275 -30.61 -19.46 5.32
N ALA A 276 -31.58 -19.10 6.16
CA ALA A 276 -31.84 -17.71 6.52
C ALA A 276 -30.64 -17.02 7.20
N SER A 277 -29.80 -17.78 7.92
CA SER A 277 -28.57 -17.25 8.51
C SER A 277 -27.52 -16.91 7.45
N LEU A 278 -27.24 -17.84 6.53
CA LEU A 278 -26.27 -17.65 5.43
C LEU A 278 -26.69 -16.51 4.49
N VAL A 279 -27.97 -16.44 4.13
CA VAL A 279 -28.54 -15.38 3.28
C VAL A 279 -28.38 -14.01 3.93
N HIS A 280 -28.68 -13.92 5.24
CA HIS A 280 -28.55 -12.66 5.96
C HIS A 280 -27.10 -12.21 6.11
N ASP A 281 -26.18 -13.15 6.36
CA ASP A 281 -24.73 -12.88 6.40
C ASP A 281 -24.24 -12.36 5.05
N LEU A 282 -24.67 -12.97 3.95
CA LEU A 282 -24.37 -12.53 2.58
C LEU A 282 -24.90 -11.11 2.32
N ILE A 283 -26.16 -10.82 2.70
CA ILE A 283 -26.74 -9.48 2.55
C ILE A 283 -25.97 -8.46 3.40
N LYS A 284 -25.63 -8.78 4.65
CA LYS A 284 -24.89 -7.87 5.54
C LYS A 284 -23.50 -7.55 4.98
N GLY A 285 -22.80 -8.56 4.46
CA GLY A 285 -21.52 -8.37 3.78
C GLY A 285 -21.62 -7.50 2.53
N MET A 286 -22.63 -7.73 1.68
CA MET A 286 -22.82 -6.94 0.45
C MET A 286 -23.22 -5.49 0.72
N ILE A 287 -24.06 -5.22 1.72
CA ILE A 287 -24.37 -3.85 2.16
C ILE A 287 -23.09 -3.11 2.56
N TYR A 288 -22.20 -3.78 3.31
CA TYR A 288 -20.93 -3.19 3.72
C TYR A 288 -20.05 -2.88 2.51
N LEU A 289 -19.85 -3.85 1.60
CA LEU A 289 -19.04 -3.65 0.39
C LEU A 289 -19.58 -2.52 -0.50
N HIS A 290 -20.89 -2.47 -0.74
CA HIS A 290 -21.54 -1.40 -1.53
C HIS A 290 -21.45 -0.02 -0.89
N SER A 291 -21.35 0.05 0.45
CA SER A 291 -21.13 1.30 1.18
C SER A 291 -19.67 1.71 1.30
N SER A 292 -18.74 0.79 1.00
CA SER A 292 -17.30 1.04 1.05
C SER A 292 -16.81 1.77 -0.21
N MET A 293 -15.57 2.23 -0.20
CA MET A 293 -14.93 2.88 -1.37
C MET A 293 -14.78 1.93 -2.57
N LEU A 294 -14.88 0.61 -2.38
CA LEU A 294 -14.88 -0.36 -3.47
C LEU A 294 -16.19 -0.31 -4.26
N ALA A 295 -17.31 -0.03 -3.58
CA ALA A 295 -18.67 0.14 -4.08
C ALA A 295 -19.31 -1.05 -4.82
N VAL A 296 -18.55 -1.97 -5.39
CA VAL A 296 -19.03 -3.10 -6.23
C VAL A 296 -18.19 -4.34 -5.92
N HIS A 297 -18.81 -5.53 -5.88
CA HIS A 297 -18.10 -6.79 -5.77
C HIS A 297 -17.64 -7.33 -7.13
N GLY A 298 -18.51 -7.29 -8.15
CA GLY A 298 -18.23 -7.51 -9.57
C GLY A 298 -17.92 -8.95 -10.02
N ASN A 299 -17.70 -9.87 -9.08
CA ASN A 299 -17.53 -11.30 -9.36
C ASN A 299 -18.21 -12.17 -8.27
N LEU A 300 -19.45 -11.83 -7.89
CA LEU A 300 -20.15 -12.53 -6.82
C LEU A 300 -20.67 -13.90 -7.34
N LYS A 301 -20.37 -14.97 -6.60
CA LYS A 301 -20.79 -16.35 -6.92
C LYS A 301 -20.75 -17.24 -5.68
N SER A 302 -21.40 -18.39 -5.72
CA SER A 302 -21.44 -19.34 -4.59
C SER A 302 -20.03 -19.81 -4.17
N SER A 303 -19.10 -19.99 -5.12
CA SER A 303 -17.69 -20.33 -4.83
C SER A 303 -16.86 -19.19 -4.20
N ASN A 304 -17.34 -17.94 -4.27
CA ASN A 304 -16.70 -16.77 -3.64
C ASN A 304 -17.36 -16.42 -2.30
N CYS A 305 -18.41 -17.13 -1.89
CA CYS A 305 -18.97 -17.04 -0.55
C CYS A 305 -18.35 -18.15 0.28
N VAL A 306 -17.53 -17.84 1.28
CA VAL A 306 -16.80 -18.82 2.09
C VAL A 306 -17.33 -18.86 3.51
N VAL A 307 -17.20 -20.01 4.18
CA VAL A 307 -17.80 -20.24 5.49
C VAL A 307 -16.74 -20.61 6.53
N THR A 308 -16.74 -19.86 7.61
CA THR A 308 -15.80 -20.04 8.72
C THR A 308 -16.09 -21.32 9.52
N SER A 309 -15.17 -21.71 10.40
CA SER A 309 -15.38 -22.83 11.35
C SER A 309 -16.61 -22.65 12.24
N ARG A 310 -17.05 -21.40 12.46
CA ARG A 310 -18.22 -21.01 13.25
C ARG A 310 -19.50 -20.84 12.41
N TRP A 311 -19.51 -21.33 11.17
CA TRP A 311 -20.65 -21.23 10.25
C TRP A 311 -21.13 -19.81 9.96
N VAL A 312 -20.22 -18.84 10.05
CA VAL A 312 -20.47 -17.46 9.57
C VAL A 312 -20.03 -17.38 8.11
N LEU A 313 -20.91 -16.89 7.25
CA LEU A 313 -20.60 -16.66 5.84
C LEU A 313 -19.84 -15.35 5.66
N GLN A 314 -18.76 -15.42 4.89
CA GLN A 314 -17.90 -14.33 4.52
C GLN A 314 -17.78 -14.22 3.00
N ILE A 315 -17.92 -13.01 2.47
CA ILE A 315 -17.73 -12.75 1.04
C ILE A 315 -16.23 -12.60 0.77
N SER A 316 -15.72 -13.39 -0.17
CA SER A 316 -14.32 -13.41 -0.54
C SER A 316 -14.15 -13.01 -2.00
N ASP A 317 -12.90 -12.83 -2.42
CA ASP A 317 -12.59 -12.63 -3.84
C ASP A 317 -13.28 -11.37 -4.44
N PHE A 318 -13.39 -10.30 -3.67
CA PHE A 318 -13.83 -8.97 -4.13
C PHE A 318 -12.65 -8.12 -4.65
N GLY A 319 -12.93 -7.23 -5.60
CA GLY A 319 -11.94 -6.32 -6.21
C GLY A 319 -10.93 -7.01 -7.13
N LEU A 320 -9.87 -6.28 -7.47
CA LEU A 320 -8.78 -6.62 -8.39
C LEU A 320 -9.29 -7.00 -9.79
N HIS A 321 -10.36 -6.35 -10.27
CA HIS A 321 -11.02 -6.64 -11.54
C HIS A 321 -10.06 -6.63 -12.72
N ASP A 322 -9.20 -5.61 -12.77
CA ASP A 322 -8.25 -5.38 -13.88
C ASP A 322 -7.15 -6.45 -13.93
N ILE A 323 -6.84 -7.09 -12.78
CA ILE A 323 -5.90 -8.21 -12.73
C ILE A 323 -6.60 -9.53 -13.09
N ARG A 324 -7.81 -9.74 -12.57
CA ARG A 324 -8.53 -11.02 -12.65
C ARG A 324 -9.12 -11.28 -14.04
N HIS A 325 -9.56 -10.24 -14.74
CA HIS A 325 -10.09 -10.33 -16.10
C HIS A 325 -9.02 -10.18 -17.19
N CYS A 326 -7.75 -10.43 -16.87
CA CYS A 326 -6.69 -10.35 -17.87
C CYS A 326 -6.86 -11.47 -18.91
N PRO A 327 -6.98 -11.15 -20.22
CA PRO A 327 -7.29 -12.13 -21.27
C PRO A 327 -6.20 -13.19 -21.45
N GLU A 328 -4.99 -12.98 -20.92
CA GLU A 328 -3.89 -13.96 -20.96
C GLU A 328 -4.08 -15.17 -20.04
N ASN A 329 -5.18 -15.25 -19.27
CA ASN A 329 -5.63 -16.45 -18.54
C ASN A 329 -6.28 -17.52 -19.47
N GLU A 330 -6.03 -17.44 -20.78
CA GLU A 330 -6.45 -18.36 -21.86
C GLU A 330 -6.10 -19.86 -21.65
N SER A 331 -5.41 -20.22 -20.56
CA SER A 331 -5.24 -21.63 -20.16
C SER A 331 -6.48 -22.24 -19.49
N ILE A 332 -7.52 -21.44 -19.22
CA ILE A 332 -8.79 -21.92 -18.66
C ILE A 332 -9.62 -22.47 -19.82
N GLY A 333 -9.87 -23.78 -19.83
CA GLY A 333 -10.67 -24.42 -20.87
C GLY A 333 -12.04 -23.75 -21.05
N GLU A 334 -12.56 -23.75 -22.28
CA GLU A 334 -13.79 -23.06 -22.68
C GLU A 334 -14.95 -23.31 -21.70
N HIS A 335 -15.14 -24.55 -21.26
CA HIS A 335 -16.17 -24.92 -20.28
C HIS A 335 -16.01 -24.18 -18.93
N GLN A 336 -14.80 -24.05 -18.39
CA GLN A 336 -14.56 -23.35 -17.12
C GLN A 336 -14.79 -21.84 -17.26
N TYR A 337 -14.47 -21.27 -18.43
CA TYR A 337 -14.75 -19.88 -18.74
C TYR A 337 -16.26 -19.59 -18.68
N TYR A 338 -17.08 -20.34 -19.44
CA TYR A 338 -18.54 -20.15 -19.44
C TYR A 338 -19.17 -20.47 -18.08
N ARG A 339 -18.67 -21.49 -17.36
CA ARG A 339 -19.13 -21.79 -16.00
C ARG A 339 -18.93 -20.62 -15.04
N SER A 340 -17.82 -19.88 -15.17
CA SER A 340 -17.56 -18.72 -14.30
C SER A 340 -18.55 -17.57 -14.51
N LEU A 341 -19.24 -17.54 -15.66
CA LEU A 341 -20.15 -16.47 -16.04
C LEU A 341 -21.60 -16.71 -15.60
N LEU A 342 -21.94 -17.87 -15.03
CA LEU A 342 -23.34 -18.25 -14.71
C LEU A 342 -24.03 -17.31 -13.71
N TRP A 343 -23.26 -16.61 -12.87
CA TRP A 343 -23.79 -15.61 -11.93
C TRP A 343 -23.78 -14.18 -12.49
N THR A 344 -23.29 -13.99 -13.72
CA THR A 344 -23.12 -12.66 -14.32
C THR A 344 -24.43 -12.18 -14.92
N ALA A 345 -24.80 -10.95 -14.60
CA ALA A 345 -26.05 -10.35 -15.07
C ALA A 345 -26.11 -10.20 -16.60
N PRO A 346 -27.29 -10.30 -17.22
CA PRO A 346 -27.45 -10.29 -18.68
C PRO A 346 -26.90 -9.01 -19.33
N GLU A 347 -27.09 -7.84 -18.71
CA GLU A 347 -26.55 -6.58 -19.20
C GLU A 347 -25.01 -6.54 -19.20
N LEU A 348 -24.39 -7.17 -18.20
CA LEU A 348 -22.93 -7.26 -18.10
C LEU A 348 -22.38 -8.24 -19.13
N LEU A 349 -23.06 -9.35 -19.39
CA LEU A 349 -22.71 -10.33 -20.43
C LEU A 349 -22.79 -9.75 -21.85
N ARG A 350 -23.66 -8.77 -22.09
CA ARG A 350 -23.78 -8.05 -23.37
C ARG A 350 -22.78 -6.90 -23.50
N SER A 351 -22.40 -6.30 -22.38
CA SER A 351 -21.47 -5.18 -22.35
C SER A 351 -20.00 -5.64 -22.38
N LYS A 352 -19.08 -4.71 -22.67
CA LYS A 352 -17.63 -4.93 -22.47
C LYS A 352 -17.15 -4.46 -21.09
N GLN A 353 -18.06 -4.20 -20.14
CA GLN A 353 -17.71 -3.65 -18.84
C GLN A 353 -17.18 -4.74 -17.91
N THR A 354 -15.91 -4.62 -17.50
CA THR A 354 -15.19 -5.64 -16.70
C THR A 354 -15.31 -5.46 -15.18
N ARG A 355 -15.76 -4.29 -14.70
CA ARG A 355 -15.81 -3.95 -13.26
C ARG A 355 -17.12 -4.30 -12.56
N GLY A 356 -18.12 -4.80 -13.30
CA GLY A 356 -19.46 -5.06 -12.77
C GLY A 356 -20.21 -3.80 -12.32
N THR A 357 -21.40 -3.99 -11.74
CA THR A 357 -22.24 -2.93 -11.18
C THR A 357 -22.92 -3.41 -9.89
N GLN A 358 -23.39 -2.49 -9.05
CA GLN A 358 -24.16 -2.86 -7.85
C GLN A 358 -25.42 -3.66 -8.19
N LYS A 359 -26.10 -3.32 -9.29
CA LYS A 359 -27.27 -4.06 -9.79
C LYS A 359 -26.91 -5.42 -10.38
N GLY A 360 -25.70 -5.56 -10.91
CA GLY A 360 -25.15 -6.86 -11.32
C GLY A 360 -24.90 -7.76 -10.12
N ASP A 361 -24.37 -7.24 -9.01
CA ASP A 361 -24.19 -8.02 -7.78
C ASP A 361 -25.52 -8.50 -7.19
N VAL A 362 -26.60 -7.72 -7.34
CA VAL A 362 -27.96 -8.12 -6.92
C VAL A 362 -28.48 -9.29 -7.75
N TYR A 363 -28.23 -9.30 -9.06
CA TYR A 363 -28.54 -10.44 -9.91
C TYR A 363 -27.76 -11.69 -9.48
N SER A 364 -26.45 -11.55 -9.25
CA SER A 364 -25.61 -12.65 -8.77
C SER A 364 -26.11 -13.21 -7.44
N PHE A 365 -26.56 -12.34 -6.52
CA PHE A 365 -27.19 -12.74 -5.27
C PHE A 365 -28.45 -13.58 -5.50
N ALA A 366 -29.31 -13.22 -6.46
CA ALA A 366 -30.53 -13.97 -6.76
C ALA A 366 -30.24 -15.40 -7.23
N ILE A 367 -29.21 -15.57 -8.08
CA ILE A 367 -28.75 -16.90 -8.51
C ILE A 367 -28.24 -17.71 -7.33
N ILE A 368 -27.40 -17.12 -6.45
CA ILE A 368 -26.93 -17.79 -5.23
C ILE A 368 -28.09 -18.14 -4.30
N PHE A 369 -29.09 -17.26 -4.22
CA PHE A 369 -30.25 -17.49 -3.38
C PHE A 369 -31.10 -18.66 -3.90
N HIS A 370 -31.26 -18.77 -5.22
CA HIS A 370 -31.88 -19.92 -5.86
C HIS A 370 -31.09 -21.23 -5.61
N GLU A 371 -29.75 -21.20 -5.72
CA GLU A 371 -28.89 -22.36 -5.41
C GLU A 371 -29.09 -22.83 -3.95
N LEU A 372 -29.17 -21.89 -3.00
CA LEU A 372 -29.39 -22.19 -1.58
C LEU A 372 -30.76 -22.83 -1.32
N LEU A 373 -31.80 -22.35 -2.00
CA LEU A 373 -33.16 -22.84 -1.79
C LEU A 373 -33.43 -24.18 -2.49
N SER A 374 -32.86 -24.38 -3.69
CA SER A 374 -33.01 -25.61 -4.48
C SER A 374 -32.04 -26.72 -4.06
N ARG A 375 -30.94 -26.37 -3.37
CA ARG A 375 -29.79 -27.24 -3.08
C ARG A 375 -29.22 -27.91 -4.34
N ARG A 376 -29.26 -27.20 -5.46
CA ARG A 376 -28.70 -27.62 -6.74
C ARG A 376 -27.72 -26.57 -7.24
N GLY A 377 -26.87 -26.97 -8.18
CA GLY A 377 -26.01 -26.02 -8.89
C GLY A 377 -26.80 -24.96 -9.66
N PRO A 378 -26.12 -23.92 -10.17
CA PRO A 378 -26.75 -22.82 -10.90
C PRO A 378 -27.52 -23.37 -12.11
N PHE A 379 -28.73 -22.84 -12.34
CA PHE A 379 -29.65 -23.31 -13.39
C PHE A 379 -29.97 -24.83 -13.33
N CYS A 380 -29.81 -25.46 -12.16
CA CYS A 380 -30.10 -26.88 -11.91
C CYS A 380 -29.31 -27.89 -12.77
N GLY A 381 -28.25 -27.46 -13.49
CA GLY A 381 -27.34 -28.36 -14.22
C GLY A 381 -27.95 -29.11 -15.42
N LEU A 382 -29.03 -28.60 -16.01
CA LEU A 382 -29.76 -29.28 -17.09
C LEU A 382 -29.11 -29.13 -18.47
N GLU A 383 -28.23 -28.14 -18.65
CA GLU A 383 -27.68 -27.74 -19.96
C GLU A 383 -26.19 -27.36 -19.86
N GLU A 384 -25.50 -27.33 -21.00
CA GLU A 384 -24.09 -26.92 -21.07
C GLU A 384 -23.94 -25.42 -20.70
N PRO A 385 -22.92 -25.03 -19.90
CA PRO A 385 -22.75 -23.65 -19.45
C PRO A 385 -22.73 -22.62 -20.58
N LYS A 386 -22.23 -23.00 -21.76
CA LYS A 386 -22.20 -22.12 -22.93
C LYS A 386 -23.61 -21.81 -23.46
N GLU A 387 -24.48 -22.81 -23.52
CA GLU A 387 -25.86 -22.67 -24.02
C GLU A 387 -26.68 -21.79 -23.09
N ILE A 388 -26.56 -22.04 -21.78
CA ILE A 388 -27.17 -21.22 -20.72
C ILE A 388 -26.81 -19.74 -20.89
N ILE A 389 -25.51 -19.45 -21.06
CA ILE A 389 -25.03 -18.07 -21.19
C ILE A 389 -25.56 -17.40 -22.46
N GLU A 390 -25.63 -18.12 -23.58
CA GLU A 390 -26.20 -17.56 -24.81
C GLU A 390 -27.71 -17.30 -24.69
N MET A 391 -28.46 -18.14 -23.97
CA MET A 391 -29.87 -17.90 -23.69
C MET A 391 -30.10 -16.71 -22.74
N VAL A 392 -29.30 -16.58 -21.68
CA VAL A 392 -29.36 -15.42 -20.77
C VAL A 392 -29.00 -14.12 -21.49
N LYS A 393 -28.05 -14.16 -22.44
CA LYS A 393 -27.69 -13.00 -23.25
C LYS A 393 -28.78 -12.55 -24.21
N LYS A 394 -29.63 -13.45 -24.70
CA LYS A 394 -30.68 -13.11 -25.67
C LYS A 394 -31.68 -12.14 -25.03
N LEU A 395 -32.01 -11.04 -25.71
CA LEU A 395 -33.09 -10.17 -25.26
C LEU A 395 -34.42 -10.92 -25.41
N PRO A 396 -35.30 -10.91 -24.38
CA PRO A 396 -36.65 -11.42 -24.53
C PRO A 396 -37.40 -10.62 -25.61
N LYS A 397 -38.23 -11.30 -26.41
CA LYS A 397 -39.20 -10.64 -27.30
C LYS A 397 -40.37 -10.12 -26.47
N GLU A 398 -41.22 -9.24 -27.04
CA GLU A 398 -42.32 -8.56 -26.34
C GLU A 398 -43.36 -9.48 -25.65
N GLU A 399 -43.28 -10.81 -25.82
CA GLU A 399 -44.16 -11.81 -25.20
C GLU A 399 -43.41 -13.03 -24.61
N GLU A 400 -42.07 -13.03 -24.62
CA GLU A 400 -41.26 -14.17 -24.17
C GLU A 400 -40.65 -13.84 -22.80
N GLU A 401 -40.80 -14.72 -21.81
CA GLU A 401 -40.15 -14.52 -20.51
C GLU A 401 -38.62 -14.66 -20.63
N PRO A 402 -37.84 -13.86 -19.91
CA PRO A 402 -36.39 -13.97 -19.94
C PRO A 402 -35.96 -15.32 -19.34
N PHE A 403 -34.95 -15.96 -19.93
CA PHE A 403 -34.44 -17.22 -19.43
C PHE A 403 -33.85 -17.07 -18.02
N ARG A 404 -34.39 -17.79 -17.04
CA ARG A 404 -34.03 -17.74 -15.60
C ARG A 404 -34.07 -19.15 -14.99
N PRO A 405 -33.42 -19.37 -13.83
CA PRO A 405 -33.49 -20.64 -13.11
C PRO A 405 -34.93 -21.07 -12.81
N ASN A 406 -35.23 -22.37 -12.97
CA ASN A 406 -36.58 -22.91 -12.78
C ASN A 406 -37.04 -22.73 -11.32
N LEU A 407 -38.19 -22.07 -11.13
CA LEU A 407 -38.83 -21.83 -9.83
C LEU A 407 -39.47 -23.09 -9.24
N GLU A 408 -39.89 -24.07 -10.06
CA GLU A 408 -40.40 -25.37 -9.60
C GLU A 408 -39.34 -26.15 -8.82
N ALA A 409 -38.04 -25.92 -9.10
CA ALA A 409 -36.97 -26.54 -8.34
C ALA A 409 -36.90 -26.07 -6.88
N VAL A 410 -37.64 -25.02 -6.53
CA VAL A 410 -37.65 -24.38 -5.21
C VAL A 410 -39.00 -24.55 -4.50
N SER A 411 -40.05 -25.03 -5.19
CA SER A 411 -41.40 -25.14 -4.63
C SER A 411 -41.49 -26.07 -3.42
N ASP A 412 -40.62 -27.08 -3.36
CA ASP A 412 -40.58 -28.06 -2.27
C ASP A 412 -39.82 -27.55 -1.03
N SER A 413 -39.21 -26.36 -1.10
CA SER A 413 -38.43 -25.80 0.00
C SER A 413 -39.33 -25.14 1.04
N GLU A 414 -39.24 -25.60 2.30
CA GLU A 414 -39.95 -24.98 3.45
C GLU A 414 -39.60 -23.49 3.67
N CYS A 415 -38.51 -23.03 3.05
CA CYS A 415 -38.01 -21.67 3.11
C CYS A 415 -38.62 -20.75 2.03
N ALA A 416 -39.24 -21.31 1.00
CA ALA A 416 -39.75 -20.60 -0.17
C ALA A 416 -41.16 -20.01 0.05
N SER A 417 -41.29 -19.10 1.02
CA SER A 417 -42.53 -18.31 1.12
C SER A 417 -42.70 -17.39 -0.09
N GLU A 418 -43.94 -17.06 -0.46
CA GLU A 418 -44.26 -16.11 -1.54
C GLU A 418 -43.43 -14.82 -1.50
N ALA A 419 -43.24 -14.24 -0.30
CA ALA A 419 -42.44 -13.03 -0.13
C ALA A 419 -40.95 -13.24 -0.46
N VAL A 420 -40.40 -14.42 -0.16
CA VAL A 420 -39.00 -14.79 -0.46
C VAL A 420 -38.82 -14.98 -1.96
N LEU A 421 -39.75 -15.69 -2.60
CA LEU A 421 -39.72 -15.93 -4.05
C LEU A 421 -39.87 -14.62 -4.83
N SER A 422 -40.80 -13.74 -4.43
CA SER A 422 -40.96 -12.40 -5.02
C SER A 422 -39.68 -11.56 -4.93
N VAL A 423 -38.96 -11.58 -3.80
CA VAL A 423 -37.67 -10.89 -3.67
C VAL A 423 -36.62 -11.46 -4.62
N MET A 424 -36.54 -12.79 -4.71
CA MET A 424 -35.59 -13.47 -5.61
C MET A 424 -35.87 -13.14 -7.08
N VAL A 425 -37.14 -13.16 -7.47
CA VAL A 425 -37.56 -12.87 -8.85
C VAL A 425 -37.30 -11.41 -9.24
N GLU A 426 -37.60 -10.46 -8.35
CA GLU A 426 -37.28 -9.05 -8.60
C GLU A 426 -35.76 -8.79 -8.63
N ALA A 427 -34.97 -9.57 -7.89
CA ALA A 427 -33.53 -9.40 -7.83
C ALA A 427 -32.79 -9.85 -9.11
N TRP A 428 -33.36 -10.77 -9.90
CA TRP A 428 -32.81 -11.15 -11.20
C TRP A 428 -33.55 -10.57 -12.41
N ASP A 429 -34.32 -9.50 -12.20
CA ASP A 429 -35.07 -8.83 -13.28
C ASP A 429 -34.17 -8.49 -14.47
N GLU A 430 -34.71 -8.55 -15.68
CA GLU A 430 -33.98 -8.23 -16.91
C GLU A 430 -33.50 -6.77 -16.91
N ASN A 431 -34.30 -5.85 -16.37
CA ASN A 431 -33.94 -4.45 -16.24
C ASN A 431 -33.18 -4.21 -14.91
N PRO A 432 -31.91 -3.75 -14.94
CA PRO A 432 -31.14 -3.49 -13.73
C PRO A 432 -31.74 -2.41 -12.81
N ASP A 433 -32.53 -1.48 -13.34
CA ASP A 433 -33.12 -0.38 -12.55
C ASP A 433 -34.26 -0.85 -11.63
N ILE A 434 -34.98 -1.92 -12.05
CA ILE A 434 -36.09 -2.51 -11.29
C ILE A 434 -35.57 -3.30 -10.08
N ARG A 435 -34.38 -3.88 -10.18
CA ARG A 435 -33.80 -4.73 -9.13
C ARG A 435 -33.68 -3.96 -7.80
N PRO A 436 -34.13 -4.51 -6.66
CA PRO A 436 -34.02 -3.85 -5.36
C PRO A 436 -32.56 -3.71 -4.91
N ASP A 437 -32.27 -2.75 -4.03
CA ASP A 437 -30.97 -2.67 -3.37
C ASP A 437 -30.87 -3.67 -2.19
N PHE A 438 -29.65 -3.99 -1.74
CA PHE A 438 -29.47 -4.93 -0.63
C PHE A 438 -30.14 -4.47 0.68
N ARG A 439 -30.35 -3.16 0.87
CA ARG A 439 -31.05 -2.62 2.04
C ARG A 439 -32.54 -2.95 2.01
N SER A 440 -33.18 -2.82 0.84
CA SER A 440 -34.56 -3.22 0.58
C SER A 440 -34.73 -4.73 0.72
N ILE A 441 -33.84 -5.52 0.09
CA ILE A 441 -33.81 -6.98 0.19
C ILE A 441 -33.74 -7.41 1.67
N ARG A 442 -32.83 -6.83 2.46
CA ARG A 442 -32.71 -7.11 3.89
C ARG A 442 -34.02 -6.87 4.64
N ASN A 443 -34.73 -5.78 4.34
CA ASN A 443 -35.97 -5.44 5.02
C ASN A 443 -37.11 -6.40 4.67
N ARG A 444 -37.21 -6.81 3.40
CA ARG A 444 -38.23 -7.75 2.91
C ARG A 444 -38.00 -9.18 3.43
N LEU A 445 -36.74 -9.58 3.62
CA LEU A 445 -36.38 -10.91 4.12
C LEU A 445 -36.29 -11.02 5.65
N LYS A 446 -36.68 -10.00 6.43
CA LYS A 446 -36.66 -10.05 7.90
C LYS A 446 -37.48 -11.22 8.47
N GLY A 447 -38.63 -11.51 7.86
CA GLY A 447 -39.53 -12.59 8.27
C GLY A 447 -38.93 -14.00 8.15
N MET A 448 -37.84 -14.19 7.38
CA MET A 448 -37.16 -15.49 7.30
C MET A 448 -36.58 -15.94 8.65
N ARG A 449 -36.29 -15.00 9.56
CA ARG A 449 -35.77 -15.27 10.91
C ARG A 449 -36.86 -15.32 11.98
N GLU A 450 -38.11 -15.05 11.63
CA GLU A 450 -39.23 -15.06 12.59
C GLU A 450 -39.66 -16.49 12.89
N GLY A 451 -38.98 -17.09 13.87
CA GLY A 451 -39.25 -18.42 14.39
C GLY A 451 -38.12 -18.87 15.30
N LYS A 452 -38.34 -18.87 16.62
CA LYS A 452 -37.39 -19.31 17.68
C LYS A 452 -35.92 -18.96 17.42
N HIS A 453 -35.48 -17.84 18.01
CA HIS A 453 -34.07 -17.46 18.26
C HIS A 453 -33.17 -18.54 18.91
N ARG A 454 -33.68 -19.75 19.20
CA ARG A 454 -33.01 -20.81 19.96
C ARG A 454 -32.36 -21.88 19.08
N ASN A 455 -32.93 -22.21 17.90
CA ASN A 455 -32.53 -23.44 17.19
C ASN A 455 -31.14 -23.42 16.52
N ILE A 456 -30.69 -22.30 15.96
CA ILE A 456 -29.40 -22.26 15.23
C ILE A 456 -28.20 -22.27 16.18
N MET A 457 -28.25 -21.46 17.24
CA MET A 457 -27.19 -21.43 18.25
C MET A 457 -27.12 -22.80 18.94
N ASP A 458 -28.26 -23.41 19.26
CA ASP A 458 -28.30 -24.74 19.88
C ASP A 458 -27.80 -25.84 18.92
N LEU A 459 -28.11 -25.79 17.61
CA LEU A 459 -27.57 -26.72 16.61
C LEU A 459 -26.06 -26.54 16.41
N MET A 460 -25.58 -25.29 16.38
CA MET A 460 -24.15 -24.97 16.30
C MET A 460 -23.42 -25.37 17.58
N ILE A 461 -24.01 -25.17 18.76
CA ILE A 461 -23.49 -25.62 20.05
C ILE A 461 -23.45 -27.15 20.07
N ASP A 462 -24.50 -27.84 19.63
CA ASP A 462 -24.52 -29.32 19.60
C ASP A 462 -23.47 -29.88 18.64
N MET A 463 -23.32 -29.29 17.45
CA MET A 463 -22.23 -29.66 16.54
C MET A 463 -20.85 -29.34 17.11
N MET A 464 -20.65 -28.16 17.73
CA MET A 464 -19.38 -27.78 18.34
C MET A 464 -19.03 -28.68 19.52
N VAL A 465 -20.01 -29.04 20.35
CA VAL A 465 -19.83 -29.97 21.47
C VAL A 465 -19.47 -31.34 20.94
N LYS A 466 -20.19 -31.89 19.96
CA LYS A 466 -19.86 -33.17 19.33
C LYS A 466 -18.46 -33.17 18.73
N TYR A 467 -18.10 -32.11 18.01
CA TYR A 467 -16.78 -31.98 17.40
C TYR A 467 -15.69 -31.88 18.46
N ALA A 468 -15.89 -31.09 19.52
CA ALA A 468 -14.97 -30.96 20.65
C ALA A 468 -14.79 -32.30 21.37
N THR A 469 -15.87 -33.02 21.67
CA THR A 469 -15.80 -34.34 22.30
C THR A 469 -15.07 -35.37 21.44
N ASN A 470 -15.24 -35.34 20.12
CA ASN A 470 -14.52 -36.23 19.21
C ASN A 470 -13.02 -35.87 19.16
N LEU A 471 -12.69 -34.57 19.15
CA LEU A 471 -11.33 -34.07 19.17
C LEU A 471 -10.61 -34.43 20.48
N GLU A 472 -11.29 -34.28 21.63
CA GLU A 472 -10.80 -34.71 22.93
C GLU A 472 -10.52 -36.22 22.92
N GLY A 473 -11.44 -37.03 22.40
CA GLY A 473 -11.23 -38.48 22.25
C GLY A 473 -10.01 -38.83 21.39
N LEU A 474 -9.80 -38.10 20.29
CA LEU A 474 -8.66 -38.31 19.40
C LEU A 474 -7.33 -37.85 20.04
N VAL A 475 -7.33 -36.73 20.75
CA VAL A 475 -6.17 -36.23 21.51
C VAL A 475 -5.79 -37.22 22.59
N ASP A 476 -6.77 -37.75 23.33
CA ASP A 476 -6.53 -38.77 24.35
C ASP A 476 -5.94 -40.05 23.75
N GLN A 477 -6.45 -40.49 22.60
CA GLN A 477 -5.92 -41.66 21.91
C GLN A 477 -4.46 -41.45 21.46
N ARG A 478 -4.17 -40.33 20.77
CA ARG A 478 -2.81 -39.96 20.35
C ARG A 478 -1.86 -39.83 21.55
N THR A 479 -2.34 -39.26 22.66
CA THR A 479 -1.54 -39.09 23.87
C THR A 479 -1.20 -40.44 24.49
N LYS A 480 -2.14 -41.40 24.48
CA LYS A 480 -1.89 -42.79 24.92
C LYS A 480 -0.85 -43.48 24.04
N GLU A 481 -0.99 -43.38 22.72
CA GLU A 481 -0.04 -43.97 21.76
C GLU A 481 1.37 -43.42 21.96
N VAL A 482 1.51 -42.10 22.13
CA VAL A 482 2.80 -41.47 22.43
C VAL A 482 3.37 -41.95 23.78
N HIS A 483 2.52 -42.11 24.79
CA HIS A 483 2.96 -42.58 26.10
C HIS A 483 3.45 -44.04 26.07
N GLU A 484 2.77 -44.89 25.30
CA GLU A 484 3.17 -46.29 25.10
C GLU A 484 4.49 -46.39 24.34
N GLU A 485 4.68 -45.63 23.25
CA GLU A 485 5.93 -45.58 22.51
C GLU A 485 7.08 -45.01 23.36
N LYS A 486 6.82 -43.96 24.15
CA LYS A 486 7.78 -43.43 25.11
C LYS A 486 8.21 -44.48 26.15
N ARG A 487 7.26 -45.24 26.69
CA ARG A 487 7.58 -46.31 27.65
C ARG A 487 8.42 -47.41 27.01
N LYS A 488 8.10 -47.86 25.79
CA LYS A 488 8.89 -48.87 25.08
C LYS A 488 10.33 -48.40 24.83
N THR A 489 10.50 -47.13 24.46
CA THR A 489 11.83 -46.54 24.22
C THR A 489 12.63 -46.38 25.51
N GLU A 490 12.01 -45.98 26.63
CA GLU A 490 12.65 -45.95 27.95
C GLU A 490 13.06 -47.35 28.43
N ASP A 491 12.19 -48.35 28.28
CA ASP A 491 12.49 -49.75 28.63
C ASP A 491 13.68 -50.30 27.82
N LEU A 492 13.77 -49.96 26.53
CA LEU A 492 14.89 -50.33 25.68
C LEU A 492 16.19 -49.62 26.11
N LEU A 493 16.12 -48.33 26.41
CA LEU A 493 17.28 -47.54 26.87
C LEU A 493 17.87 -48.12 28.16
N HIS A 494 17.02 -48.52 29.10
CA HIS A 494 17.42 -49.14 30.36
C HIS A 494 17.97 -50.57 30.21
N ARG A 495 17.72 -51.25 29.09
CA ARG A 495 18.36 -52.54 28.76
C ARG A 495 19.77 -52.37 28.20
N MET A 496 20.03 -51.26 27.50
CA MET A 496 21.31 -51.01 26.83
C MET A 496 22.30 -50.23 27.70
N LEU A 497 21.81 -49.40 28.62
CA LEU A 497 22.64 -48.50 29.44
C LEU A 497 22.27 -48.57 30.93
N PRO A 498 23.24 -48.43 31.85
CA PRO A 498 22.96 -48.27 33.27
C PRO A 498 22.00 -47.10 33.55
N ALA A 499 21.11 -47.28 34.54
CA ALA A 499 20.12 -46.27 34.92
C ALA A 499 20.70 -44.85 35.18
N PRO A 500 21.89 -44.65 35.80
CA PRO A 500 22.46 -43.32 35.98
C PRO A 500 22.85 -42.65 34.66
N VAL A 501 23.41 -43.43 33.73
CA VAL A 501 23.87 -42.98 32.41
C VAL A 501 22.69 -42.67 31.51
N ALA A 502 21.70 -43.57 31.45
CA ALA A 502 20.46 -43.38 30.71
C ALA A 502 19.77 -42.08 31.13
N LYS A 503 19.61 -41.84 32.45
CA LYS A 503 18.95 -40.63 32.97
C LYS A 503 19.68 -39.34 32.62
N ARG A 504 21.02 -39.33 32.61
CA ARG A 504 21.80 -38.16 32.19
C ARG A 504 21.64 -37.87 30.70
N LEU A 505 21.62 -38.92 29.86
CA LEU A 505 21.41 -38.81 28.42
C LEU A 505 19.97 -38.36 28.07
N THR A 506 18.94 -38.89 28.75
CA THR A 506 17.54 -38.45 28.54
C THR A 506 17.35 -36.96 28.87
N ASN A 507 18.14 -36.43 29.82
CA ASN A 507 18.14 -35.03 30.18
C ASN A 507 19.06 -34.16 29.31
N GLY A 508 19.72 -34.73 28.29
CA GLY A 508 20.60 -34.01 27.37
C GLY A 508 21.99 -33.67 27.91
N PHE A 509 22.41 -34.27 29.03
CA PHE A 509 23.76 -34.06 29.57
C PHE A 509 24.75 -35.05 28.95
N GLY A 510 25.96 -34.56 28.63
CA GLY A 510 27.09 -35.42 28.28
C GLY A 510 27.52 -36.31 29.44
N VAL A 511 28.02 -37.50 29.12
CA VAL A 511 28.54 -38.48 30.08
C VAL A 511 30.07 -38.46 30.00
N GLU A 512 30.73 -38.15 31.11
CA GLU A 512 32.20 -38.14 31.18
C GLU A 512 32.74 -39.55 31.49
N PRO A 513 33.88 -39.95 30.90
CA PRO A 513 34.49 -41.26 31.16
C PRO A 513 35.03 -41.35 32.60
N GLU A 514 34.66 -42.40 33.32
CA GLU A 514 35.17 -42.69 34.66
C GLU A 514 36.45 -43.55 34.59
N SER A 515 37.46 -43.22 35.40
CA SER A 515 38.70 -43.99 35.51
C SER A 515 38.83 -44.62 36.90
N PHE A 516 39.27 -45.88 36.93
CA PHE A 516 39.44 -46.65 38.17
C PHE A 516 40.89 -47.11 38.31
N SER A 517 41.44 -47.03 39.53
CA SER A 517 42.81 -47.45 39.84
C SER A 517 42.98 -48.96 39.87
N LEU A 518 41.92 -49.70 40.23
CA LEU A 518 41.92 -51.16 40.30
C LEU A 518 40.58 -51.72 39.81
N VAL A 519 40.64 -52.69 38.89
CA VAL A 519 39.46 -53.31 38.30
C VAL A 519 39.66 -54.82 38.30
N THR A 520 38.64 -55.56 38.77
CA THR A 520 38.60 -57.02 38.62
C THR A 520 37.72 -57.36 37.43
N ILE A 521 38.29 -58.12 36.49
CA ILE A 521 37.60 -58.56 35.27
C ILE A 521 37.42 -60.08 35.36
N TYR A 522 36.18 -60.54 35.20
CA TYR A 522 35.84 -61.95 35.15
C TYR A 522 35.49 -62.35 33.72
N PHE A 523 36.19 -63.37 33.23
CA PHE A 523 35.94 -63.99 31.93
C PHE A 523 35.32 -65.37 32.15
N SER A 524 34.18 -65.63 31.49
CA SER A 524 33.57 -66.96 31.47
C SER A 524 33.41 -67.47 30.05
N ASP A 525 33.87 -68.70 29.83
CA ASP A 525 33.67 -69.46 28.59
C ASP A 525 32.75 -70.66 28.85
N ILE A 526 31.97 -71.06 27.83
CA ILE A 526 31.10 -72.22 27.88
C ILE A 526 31.88 -73.43 27.36
N VAL A 527 32.36 -74.26 28.28
CA VAL A 527 33.15 -75.44 27.96
C VAL A 527 32.38 -76.38 27.02
N GLY A 528 32.93 -76.67 25.85
CA GLY A 528 32.34 -77.60 24.88
C GLY A 528 31.22 -77.01 24.03
N PHE A 529 31.05 -75.68 24.01
CA PHE A 529 29.99 -75.01 23.25
C PHE A 529 29.95 -75.41 21.77
N THR A 530 31.10 -75.54 21.11
CA THR A 530 31.20 -75.93 19.69
C THR A 530 30.65 -77.34 19.42
N ALA A 531 30.87 -78.28 20.35
CA ALA A 531 30.34 -79.64 20.21
C ALA A 531 28.82 -79.66 20.47
N LEU A 532 28.35 -78.87 21.44
CA LEU A 532 26.94 -78.74 21.78
C LEU A 532 26.16 -78.09 20.62
N SER A 533 26.66 -76.99 20.08
CA SER A 533 26.04 -76.28 18.95
C SER A 533 26.04 -77.07 17.65
N ALA A 534 27.05 -77.92 17.42
CA ALA A 534 27.09 -78.84 16.27
C ALA A 534 26.02 -79.95 16.33
N SER A 535 25.54 -80.30 17.53
CA SER A 535 24.56 -81.37 17.75
C SER A 535 23.12 -80.89 17.95
N SER A 536 22.90 -79.57 18.10
CA SER A 536 21.62 -78.96 18.42
C SER A 536 21.08 -78.10 17.27
N THR A 537 19.77 -77.89 17.22
CA THR A 537 19.18 -76.98 16.24
C THR A 537 19.46 -75.52 16.60
N PRO A 538 19.53 -74.60 15.62
CA PRO A 538 19.81 -73.18 15.89
C PRO A 538 18.85 -72.55 16.91
N LEU A 539 17.56 -72.92 16.89
CA LEU A 539 16.56 -72.37 17.82
C LEU A 539 16.78 -72.87 19.26
N GLU A 540 17.21 -74.12 19.44
CA GLU A 540 17.55 -74.68 20.75
C GLU A 540 18.80 -74.01 21.34
N VAL A 541 19.83 -73.76 20.51
CA VAL A 541 21.03 -73.05 20.94
C VAL A 541 20.68 -71.61 21.37
N VAL A 542 19.86 -70.91 20.61
CA VAL A 542 19.41 -69.54 20.95
C VAL A 542 18.63 -69.53 22.26
N ASN A 543 17.68 -70.46 22.44
CA ASN A 543 16.91 -70.54 23.68
C ASN A 543 17.81 -70.88 24.89
N PHE A 544 18.74 -71.83 24.74
CA PHE A 544 19.72 -72.17 25.78
C PHE A 544 20.58 -70.97 26.18
N LEU A 545 21.12 -70.23 25.21
CA LEU A 545 21.91 -69.03 25.47
C LEU A 545 21.07 -67.95 26.15
N ASN A 546 19.84 -67.72 25.69
CA ASN A 546 18.94 -66.72 26.27
C ASN A 546 18.58 -67.06 27.73
N ASP A 547 18.31 -68.33 28.03
CA ASP A 547 18.03 -68.80 29.40
C ASP A 547 19.26 -68.67 30.31
N LEU A 548 20.44 -69.05 29.81
CA LEU A 548 21.70 -68.95 30.53
C LEU A 548 22.03 -67.49 30.86
N TYR A 549 21.99 -66.60 29.86
CA TYR A 549 22.28 -65.18 30.05
C TYR A 549 21.22 -64.47 30.89
N THR A 550 19.93 -64.81 30.73
CA THR A 550 18.87 -64.27 31.60
C THR A 550 19.09 -64.68 33.06
N ARG A 551 19.55 -65.90 33.31
CA ARG A 551 19.87 -66.37 34.67
C ARG A 551 21.11 -65.66 35.23
N PHE A 552 22.13 -65.45 34.41
CA PHE A 552 23.30 -64.66 34.77
C PHE A 552 22.92 -63.21 35.11
N ASP A 553 22.14 -62.53 34.26
CA ASP A 553 21.72 -61.14 34.47
C ASP A 553 20.90 -60.99 35.77
N ARG A 554 20.08 -61.99 36.13
CA ARG A 554 19.37 -62.01 37.42
C ARG A 554 20.32 -62.11 38.62
N ILE A 555 21.35 -62.94 38.53
CA ILE A 555 22.34 -63.09 39.60
C ILE A 555 23.17 -61.80 39.72
N ILE A 556 23.62 -61.26 38.59
CA ILE A 556 24.40 -60.02 38.51
C ILE A 556 23.62 -58.85 39.12
N LYS A 557 22.32 -58.71 38.89
CA LYS A 557 21.50 -57.64 39.53
C LYS A 557 21.58 -57.61 41.06
N GLY A 558 21.93 -58.72 41.71
CA GLY A 558 22.12 -58.80 43.17
C GLY A 558 23.52 -58.40 43.64
N TYR A 559 24.47 -58.20 42.73
CA TYR A 559 25.85 -57.80 43.00
C TYR A 559 26.18 -56.51 42.25
N ASP A 560 27.01 -55.64 42.83
CA ASP A 560 27.44 -54.41 42.15
C ASP A 560 28.53 -54.72 41.10
N VAL A 561 28.12 -55.36 40.00
CA VAL A 561 28.99 -55.84 38.92
C VAL A 561 28.36 -55.47 37.58
N TYR A 562 29.18 -54.93 36.67
CA TYR A 562 28.73 -54.46 35.35
C TYR A 562 29.06 -55.47 34.25
N LYS A 563 28.08 -55.79 33.40
CA LYS A 563 28.26 -56.63 32.19
C LYS A 563 28.60 -55.74 31.01
N VAL A 564 29.71 -56.05 30.33
CA VAL A 564 30.15 -55.34 29.12
C VAL A 564 29.90 -56.20 27.89
N GLU A 565 29.19 -55.65 26.90
CA GLU A 565 28.97 -56.31 25.60
C GLU A 565 30.04 -55.87 24.59
N GLN A 566 30.71 -56.83 23.95
CA GLN A 566 31.90 -56.61 23.09
C GLN A 566 31.64 -55.73 21.85
N SER A 567 30.38 -55.57 21.42
CA SER A 567 30.00 -54.82 20.21
C SER A 567 30.29 -53.31 20.28
N ALA A 568 30.65 -52.78 21.45
CA ALA A 568 30.89 -51.35 21.67
C ALA A 568 32.33 -50.97 22.05
N MET A 569 33.31 -51.89 22.00
CA MET A 569 34.71 -51.57 22.35
C MET A 569 35.57 -51.22 21.12
N PRO A 570 36.09 -49.99 21.00
CA PRO A 570 37.26 -49.73 20.17
C PRO A 570 38.47 -50.49 20.75
N THR A 571 39.27 -51.11 19.90
CA THR A 571 40.47 -51.93 20.20
C THR A 571 41.58 -51.27 21.03
N TRP A 572 41.39 -50.03 21.49
CA TRP A 572 42.41 -49.21 22.18
C TRP A 572 42.27 -49.18 23.71
N TRP A 573 41.24 -49.79 24.29
CA TRP A 573 40.92 -49.66 25.72
C TRP A 573 41.73 -50.58 26.67
N PHE A 574 42.41 -51.60 26.16
CA PHE A 574 43.34 -52.41 26.95
C PHE A 574 44.63 -52.62 26.15
N GLN A 575 45.59 -51.73 26.36
CA GLN A 575 46.90 -51.79 25.74
C GLN A 575 47.72 -52.92 26.39
N GLY A 576 47.62 -54.13 25.84
CA GLY A 576 48.45 -55.24 26.29
C GLY A 576 48.17 -56.61 25.67
N TYR A 577 46.94 -56.92 25.26
CA TYR A 577 46.62 -58.25 24.76
C TYR A 577 45.54 -58.24 23.68
N LEU A 578 45.89 -58.71 22.48
CA LEU A 578 44.92 -59.13 21.46
C LEU A 578 44.20 -60.38 21.97
N PHE A 579 42.87 -60.39 21.97
CA PHE A 579 42.10 -61.62 22.16
C PHE A 579 40.94 -61.73 21.19
N GLU A 580 40.90 -62.88 20.52
CA GLU A 580 39.78 -63.39 19.73
C GLU A 580 38.84 -64.19 20.66
N THR A 581 37.55 -64.14 20.32
CA THR A 581 36.42 -64.97 20.82
C THR A 581 35.55 -64.44 21.98
N GLU A 582 34.24 -64.67 21.79
CA GLU A 582 33.08 -64.15 22.49
C GLU A 582 33.13 -64.46 23.99
N THR A 583 33.39 -63.42 24.80
CA THR A 583 33.47 -63.54 26.26
C THR A 583 32.54 -62.54 26.93
N ALA A 584 31.67 -63.01 27.83
CA ALA A 584 30.92 -62.13 28.72
C ALA A 584 31.87 -61.55 29.75
N MET A 585 32.04 -60.23 29.72
CA MET A 585 33.00 -59.52 30.57
C MET A 585 32.25 -58.90 31.76
N LEU A 586 32.59 -59.32 32.97
CA LEU A 586 32.04 -58.74 34.19
C LEU A 586 33.11 -57.92 34.91
N VAL A 587 32.78 -56.66 35.20
CA VAL A 587 33.69 -55.67 35.77
C VAL A 587 33.20 -55.30 37.16
N LYS A 588 34.06 -55.45 38.16
CA LYS A 588 33.82 -54.94 39.52
C LYS A 588 34.93 -53.94 39.89
N SER A 589 34.54 -52.72 40.21
CA SER A 589 35.45 -51.71 40.75
C SER A 589 35.64 -51.94 42.25
N HIS A 590 36.86 -51.73 42.73
CA HIS A 590 37.14 -51.64 44.15
C HIS A 590 37.55 -50.19 44.44
N GLN A 591 36.71 -49.45 45.18
CA GLN A 591 37.07 -48.15 45.76
C GLN A 591 37.96 -48.32 46.98
#